data_AF-A0A7J6D2I9-F1
#
_entry.id   AF-A0A7J6D2I9-F1
#
_cell.length_a   1.000
_cell.length_b   1.000
_cell.length_c   1.000
_cell.angle_alpha   90.00
_cell.angle_beta   90.00
_cell.angle_gamma   90.00
#
_symmetry.space_group_name_H-M   'P 1'
#
loop_
_entity.id
_entity.type
_entity.pdbx_description
1 polymer ?
#
loop_
_entity_poly.entity_id
_entity_poly.type
_entity_poly.pdbx_seq_one_letter_code
_entity_poly.pdbx_strand_id
1 'polypeptide(L)'
;MKVTLAVWKKCPNQKVFVFSPIHGLTIVDKNYTGRLSVKSNHSIILDKLQESDFGTYCYKLTTFPNGSLQGQNKLEKTTENGDVPITIISVGCSIGLIVLCGIIVGVVCCKKRKSNTALHTGGPPGSQPSVRLKNKKRPKRIRSQNEEGVENEDFNYLNIN
;
A
#
# COMPACT_ATOMS: atom_id res chain seq x y z
N MET A 1 8.13 28.61 -2.66
CA MET A 1 7.59 28.80 -1.29
C MET A 1 8.75 28.90 -0.30
N LYS A 2 8.87 29.99 0.48
CA LYS A 2 9.98 30.18 1.43
C LYS A 2 9.46 30.17 2.86
N VAL A 3 10.06 29.36 3.73
CA VAL A 3 9.75 29.33 5.17
C VAL A 3 10.48 30.49 5.85
N THR A 4 9.73 31.33 6.58
CA THR A 4 10.25 32.48 7.33
C THR A 4 10.34 32.19 8.84
N LEU A 5 9.52 31.27 9.34
CA LEU A 5 9.54 30.82 10.72
C LEU A 5 9.03 29.39 10.81
N ALA A 6 9.71 28.53 11.56
CA ALA A 6 9.24 27.21 11.91
C ALA A 6 9.14 27.09 13.43
N VAL A 7 7.96 26.74 13.93
CA VAL A 7 7.72 26.52 15.36
C VAL A 7 7.33 25.07 15.57
N TRP A 8 8.02 24.40 16.48
CA TRP A 8 7.75 23.01 16.83
C TRP A 8 7.38 22.88 18.30
N LYS A 9 6.38 22.05 18.56
CA LYS A 9 5.86 21.77 19.89
C LYS A 9 5.67 20.27 20.06
N LYS A 10 5.90 19.74 21.26
CA LYS A 10 5.34 18.47 21.68
C LYS A 10 3.90 18.74 22.11
N CYS A 11 2.94 18.13 21.41
CA CYS A 11 1.53 18.45 21.62
C CYS A 11 1.10 17.99 23.03
N PRO A 12 0.22 18.75 23.72
CA PRO A 12 -0.50 19.92 23.21
C PRO A 12 0.27 21.25 23.28
N ASN A 13 1.04 21.52 24.35
CA ASN A 13 1.46 22.90 24.67
C ASN A 13 2.95 23.09 24.94
N GLN A 14 3.79 22.06 24.81
CA GLN A 14 5.21 22.17 25.13
C GLN A 14 6.00 22.62 23.91
N LYS A 15 6.42 23.89 23.88
CA LYS A 15 7.23 24.42 22.78
C LYS A 15 8.65 23.88 22.88
N VAL A 16 9.12 23.22 21.82
CA VAL A 16 10.41 22.53 21.82
C VAL A 16 11.49 23.45 21.25
N PHE A 17 11.28 23.95 20.04
CA PHE A 17 12.22 24.85 19.38
C PHE A 17 11.54 25.75 18.36
N VAL A 18 12.28 26.78 17.96
CA VAL A 18 11.93 27.71 16.89
C VAL A 18 13.11 27.82 15.95
N PHE A 19 12.86 27.81 14.66
CA PHE A 19 13.86 28.16 13.66
C PHE A 19 13.39 29.38 12.87
N SER A 20 14.30 30.31 12.63
CA SER A 20 14.12 31.38 11.65
C SER A 20 15.39 31.53 10.81
N PRO A 21 15.31 31.90 9.53
CA PRO A 21 16.50 32.12 8.72
C PRO A 21 17.42 33.23 9.24
N ILE A 22 16.88 34.20 10.01
CA ILE A 22 17.61 35.37 10.51
C ILE A 22 18.29 35.06 11.86
N HIS A 23 17.61 34.33 12.75
CA HIS A 23 18.12 34.04 14.11
C HIS A 23 18.63 32.61 14.29
N GLY A 24 18.51 31.76 13.28
CA GLY A 24 18.87 30.34 13.36
C GLY A 24 17.93 29.53 14.25
N LEU A 25 18.46 28.44 14.83
CA LEU A 25 17.75 27.55 15.75
C LEU A 25 17.80 28.08 17.18
N THR A 26 16.63 28.23 17.79
CA THR A 26 16.47 28.54 19.21
C THR A 26 15.76 27.37 19.90
N ILE A 27 16.46 26.72 20.81
CA ILE A 27 15.91 25.64 21.64
C ILE A 27 15.19 26.28 22.83
N VAL A 28 13.89 26.03 22.96
CA VAL A 28 13.05 26.61 24.02
C VAL A 28 12.99 25.68 25.21
N ASP A 29 12.87 24.39 24.96
CA ASP A 29 12.87 23.37 26.00
C ASP A 29 14.28 22.85 26.26
N LYS A 30 14.75 23.07 27.50
CA LYS A 30 16.10 22.70 27.93
C LYS A 30 16.38 21.22 27.81
N ASN A 31 15.36 20.35 27.87
CA ASN A 31 15.52 18.90 27.71
C ASN A 31 16.10 18.52 26.34
N TYR A 32 16.00 19.41 25.35
CA TYR A 32 16.47 19.17 23.98
C TYR A 32 17.82 19.87 23.69
N THR A 33 18.41 20.55 24.68
CA THR A 33 19.69 21.26 24.53
C THR A 33 20.81 20.28 24.16
N GLY A 34 21.56 20.60 23.11
CA GLY A 34 22.67 19.75 22.63
C GLY A 34 22.22 18.42 22.00
N ARG A 35 20.91 18.24 21.79
CA ARG A 35 20.32 17.06 21.12
C ARG A 35 19.64 17.40 19.80
N LEU A 36 19.50 18.69 19.48
CA LEU A 36 18.87 19.16 18.24
C LEU A 36 19.90 19.76 17.31
N SER A 37 19.90 19.30 16.06
CA SER A 37 20.68 19.88 14.97
C SER A 37 19.77 20.24 13.78
N VAL A 38 20.13 21.29 13.05
CA VAL A 38 19.37 21.75 11.89
C VAL A 38 19.80 20.96 10.66
N LYS A 39 18.87 20.29 9.99
CA LYS A 39 19.10 19.66 8.68
C LYS A 39 18.75 20.60 7.54
N SER A 40 17.68 21.37 7.70
CA SER A 40 17.20 22.34 6.71
C SER A 40 16.39 23.45 7.39
N ASN A 41 15.91 24.43 6.63
CA ASN A 41 15.10 25.55 7.13
C ASN A 41 13.78 25.14 7.84
N HIS A 42 13.38 23.88 7.75
CA HIS A 42 12.15 23.36 8.37
C HIS A 42 12.29 21.93 8.90
N SER A 43 13.48 21.33 8.81
CA SER A 43 13.77 19.97 9.26
C SER A 43 14.89 19.98 10.28
N ILE A 44 14.70 19.22 11.35
CA ILE A 44 15.69 19.01 12.39
C ILE A 44 16.07 17.53 12.47
N ILE A 45 17.18 17.28 13.13
CA ILE A 45 17.57 15.96 13.60
C ILE A 45 17.56 16.03 15.13
N LEU A 46 16.90 15.06 15.75
CA LEU A 46 16.92 14.84 17.19
C LEU A 46 17.86 13.67 17.49
N ASP A 47 19.05 14.00 17.95
CA ASP A 47 20.08 13.05 18.34
C ASP A 47 19.82 12.53 19.76
N LYS A 48 20.34 11.33 20.07
CA LYS A 48 20.23 10.71 21.41
C LYS A 48 18.78 10.68 21.92
N LEU A 49 17.93 9.98 21.17
CA LEU A 49 16.52 9.76 21.52
C LEU A 49 16.38 9.19 22.94
N GLN A 50 15.42 9.74 23.68
CA GLN A 50 15.04 9.33 25.02
C GLN A 50 13.58 8.84 25.03
N GLU A 51 13.21 8.04 26.03
CA GLU A 51 11.83 7.54 26.15
C GLU A 51 10.81 8.68 26.26
N SER A 52 11.20 9.78 26.90
CA SER A 52 10.40 10.99 27.01
C SER A 52 10.24 11.76 25.70
N ASP A 53 10.97 11.42 24.63
CA ASP A 53 10.85 12.12 23.35
C ASP A 53 9.74 11.56 22.48
N PHE A 54 9.33 10.30 22.68
CA PHE A 54 8.24 9.69 21.92
C PHE A 54 6.90 10.42 22.15
N GLY A 55 6.06 10.41 21.12
CA GLY A 55 4.76 11.07 21.11
C GLY A 55 4.55 11.97 19.90
N THR A 56 3.51 12.81 19.98
CA THR A 56 3.10 13.66 18.86
C THR A 56 3.74 15.04 18.94
N TYR A 57 4.31 15.47 17.82
CA TYR A 57 4.87 16.80 17.61
C TYR A 57 3.98 17.58 16.65
N CYS A 58 3.63 18.80 17.03
CA CYS A 58 2.85 19.74 16.27
C CYS A 58 3.81 20.80 15.71
N TYR A 59 3.71 21.10 14.42
CA TYR A 59 4.51 22.15 13.79
C TYR A 59 3.64 23.21 13.14
N LYS A 60 4.13 24.46 13.15
CA LYS A 60 3.59 25.58 12.40
C LYS A 60 4.72 26.23 11.60
N LEU A 61 4.61 26.17 10.27
CA LEU A 61 5.53 26.81 9.34
C LEU A 61 4.87 28.09 8.83
N THR A 62 5.44 29.24 9.14
CA THR A 62 5.08 30.50 8.49
C THR A 62 5.87 30.61 7.19
N THR A 63 5.17 30.87 6.10
CA THR A 63 5.72 30.91 4.75
C THR A 63 5.26 32.16 4.02
N PHE A 64 6.06 32.58 3.03
CA PHE A 64 5.71 33.67 2.13
C PHE A 64 5.70 33.16 0.68
N PRO A 65 4.71 33.56 -0.14
CA PRO A 65 3.54 34.41 0.18
C PRO A 65 2.35 33.64 0.80
N ASN A 66 2.46 32.32 0.97
CA ASN A 66 1.30 31.44 1.19
C ASN A 66 0.73 31.43 2.62
N GLY A 67 1.23 32.26 3.53
CA GLY A 67 0.77 32.29 4.93
C GLY A 67 1.32 31.12 5.76
N SER A 68 0.50 30.52 6.64
CA SER A 68 0.99 29.48 7.56
C SER A 68 0.47 28.08 7.23
N LEU A 69 1.37 27.11 7.21
CA LEU A 69 1.06 25.68 7.22
C LEU A 69 1.17 25.11 8.63
N GLN A 70 0.32 24.14 8.95
CA GLN A 70 0.36 23.42 10.22
C GLN A 70 0.24 21.93 9.96
N GLY A 71 0.84 21.12 10.82
CA GLY A 71 0.76 19.67 10.73
C GLY A 71 1.24 18.99 12.00
N GLN A 72 1.21 17.67 11.98
CA GLN A 72 1.59 16.84 13.10
C GLN A 72 2.45 15.67 12.61
N ASN A 73 3.43 15.28 13.42
CA ASN A 73 4.27 14.11 13.21
C ASN A 73 4.29 13.30 14.50
N LYS A 74 4.12 11.98 14.40
CA LYS A 74 4.19 11.08 15.56
C LYS A 74 5.54 10.37 15.56
N LEU A 75 6.27 10.48 16.66
CA LEU A 75 7.51 9.76 16.89
C LEU A 75 7.18 8.51 17.71
N GLU A 76 7.30 7.35 17.07
CA GLU A 76 6.98 6.04 17.65
C GLU A 76 8.24 5.20 17.84
N LYS A 77 8.18 4.31 18.82
CA LYS A 77 9.22 3.32 19.07
C LYS A 77 8.95 2.11 18.19
N THR A 78 9.85 1.83 17.27
CA THR A 78 9.81 0.56 16.55
C THR A 78 10.36 -0.51 17.50
N THR A 79 9.48 -1.32 18.07
CA THR A 79 9.89 -2.60 18.64
C THR A 79 10.03 -3.56 17.47
N GLU A 80 11.27 -3.88 17.08
CA GLU A 80 11.54 -5.07 16.28
C GLU A 80 11.18 -6.29 17.15
N ASN A 81 9.89 -6.62 17.18
CA ASN A 81 9.49 -7.98 17.49
C ASN A 81 10.07 -8.80 16.35
N GLY A 82 11.11 -9.57 16.64
CA GLY A 82 11.69 -10.52 15.71
C GLY A 82 10.61 -11.50 15.27
N ASP A 83 9.98 -11.19 14.16
CA ASP A 83 9.29 -12.11 13.28
C ASP A 83 9.24 -11.41 11.93
N VAL A 84 10.09 -11.87 11.02
CA VAL A 84 9.97 -11.55 9.61
C VAL A 84 8.70 -12.24 9.11
N PRO A 85 7.75 -11.48 8.54
CA PRO A 85 7.20 -11.92 7.28
C PRO A 85 7.50 -10.85 6.25
N ILE A 86 8.50 -11.15 5.41
CA ILE A 86 8.52 -10.61 4.06
C ILE A 86 7.34 -11.29 3.34
N THR A 87 6.13 -10.76 3.54
CA THR A 87 5.00 -11.01 2.65
C THR A 87 5.19 -10.09 1.45
N ILE A 88 6.03 -10.52 0.50
CA ILE A 88 5.96 -10.00 -0.86
C ILE A 88 4.61 -10.46 -1.41
N ILE A 89 3.61 -9.57 -1.39
CA ILE A 89 2.39 -9.75 -2.18
C ILE A 89 2.80 -9.47 -3.63
N SER A 90 3.40 -10.48 -4.28
CA SER A 90 3.59 -10.48 -5.73
C SER A 90 2.24 -10.76 -6.38
N VAL A 91 1.49 -9.69 -6.66
CA VAL A 91 0.35 -9.70 -7.58
C VAL A 91 0.91 -9.79 -9.00
N GLY A 92 1.42 -10.98 -9.38
CA GLY A 92 2.08 -11.12 -10.68
C GLY A 92 2.53 -12.52 -11.10
N CYS A 93 2.40 -13.56 -10.25
CA CYS A 93 2.86 -14.92 -10.60
C CYS A 93 1.83 -16.03 -10.43
N SER A 94 0.55 -15.73 -10.15
CA SER A 94 -0.46 -16.78 -10.01
C SER A 94 -0.99 -17.31 -11.34
N ILE A 95 -1.04 -16.48 -12.39
CA ILE A 95 -1.58 -16.88 -13.70
C ILE A 95 -0.66 -17.88 -14.40
N GLY A 96 0.66 -17.66 -14.34
CA GLY A 96 1.64 -18.56 -14.96
C GLY A 96 1.60 -19.98 -14.39
N LEU A 97 1.45 -20.12 -13.07
CA LEU A 97 1.36 -21.44 -12.42
C LEU A 97 0.05 -22.16 -12.77
N ILE A 98 -1.07 -21.45 -12.85
CA ILE A 98 -2.36 -22.05 -13.22
C ILE A 98 -2.33 -22.55 -14.68
N VAL A 99 -1.76 -21.77 -15.60
CA VAL A 99 -1.61 -22.17 -17.01
C VAL A 99 -0.67 -23.36 -17.13
N LEU A 100 0.48 -23.37 -16.43
CA LEU A 100 1.41 -24.48 -16.46
C LEU A 100 0.78 -25.78 -15.90
N CYS A 101 0.08 -25.69 -14.77
CA CYS A 101 -0.66 -26.81 -14.21
C CYS A 101 -1.73 -27.33 -15.16
N GLY A 102 -2.47 -26.43 -15.83
CA GLY A 102 -3.47 -26.77 -16.84
C GLY A 102 -2.87 -27.51 -18.03
N ILE A 103 -1.70 -27.08 -18.52
CA ILE A 103 -0.99 -27.76 -19.62
C ILE A 103 -0.53 -29.16 -19.19
N ILE A 104 0.06 -29.31 -18.01
CA ILE A 104 0.53 -30.60 -17.51
C ILE A 104 -0.64 -31.58 -17.37
N VAL A 105 -1.73 -31.17 -16.73
CA VAL A 105 -2.94 -32.00 -16.57
C VAL A 105 -3.56 -32.31 -17.93
N GLY A 106 -3.65 -31.33 -18.83
CA GLY A 106 -4.13 -31.52 -20.19
C GLY A 106 -3.32 -32.58 -20.94
N VAL A 107 -1.98 -32.49 -20.93
CA VAL A 107 -1.10 -33.46 -21.60
C VAL A 107 -1.22 -34.85 -20.98
N VAL A 108 -1.28 -34.97 -19.64
CA VAL A 108 -1.44 -36.27 -18.96
C VAL A 108 -2.80 -36.89 -19.25
N CYS A 109 -3.88 -36.11 -19.20
CA CYS A 109 -5.24 -36.57 -19.50
C CYS A 109 -5.40 -36.92 -20.99
N CYS A 110 -4.83 -36.14 -21.91
CA CYS A 110 -4.83 -36.43 -23.34
C CYS A 110 -4.01 -37.69 -23.65
N LYS A 111 -2.84 -37.88 -23.03
CA LYS A 111 -2.02 -39.09 -23.20
C LYS A 111 -2.74 -40.33 -22.66
N LYS A 112 -3.42 -40.22 -21.51
CA LYS A 112 -4.22 -41.32 -20.92
C LYS A 112 -5.51 -41.62 -21.69
N ARG A 113 -6.14 -40.62 -22.32
CA ARG A 113 -7.29 -40.84 -23.22
C ARG A 113 -6.86 -41.49 -24.54
N LYS A 114 -5.70 -41.12 -25.08
CA LYS A 114 -5.17 -41.71 -26.32
C LYS A 114 -4.72 -43.17 -26.16
N SER A 115 -4.47 -43.65 -24.93
CA SER A 115 -4.13 -45.05 -24.66
C SER A 115 -5.33 -45.96 -24.42
N ASN A 116 -6.53 -45.42 -24.15
CA ASN A 116 -7.69 -46.21 -23.71
C ASN A 116 -8.90 -46.15 -24.66
N THR A 117 -8.71 -45.81 -25.93
CA THR A 117 -9.72 -46.05 -26.97
C THR A 117 -9.46 -47.40 -27.64
N ALA A 118 -9.66 -48.46 -26.87
CA ALA A 118 -9.92 -49.81 -27.38
C ALA A 118 -10.80 -50.52 -26.36
N LEU A 119 -12.12 -50.38 -26.46
CA LEU A 119 -13.03 -51.40 -25.92
C LEU A 119 -14.29 -51.46 -26.79
N HIS A 120 -14.30 -52.48 -27.64
CA HIS A 120 -15.48 -53.03 -28.27
C HIS A 120 -16.32 -53.81 -27.24
N THR A 121 -17.62 -53.88 -27.55
CA THR A 121 -18.58 -54.99 -27.36
C THR A 121 -19.29 -55.25 -26.03
N GLY A 122 -20.63 -55.24 -26.13
CA GLY A 122 -21.63 -56.01 -25.36
C GLY A 122 -22.07 -55.35 -24.06
N GLY A 123 -23.32 -54.96 -23.82
CA GLY A 123 -24.62 -55.56 -24.16
C GLY A 123 -25.43 -55.72 -22.85
N PRO A 124 -26.78 -55.57 -22.84
CA PRO A 124 -27.58 -54.97 -21.74
C PRO A 124 -28.37 -56.06 -20.93
N PRO A 125 -29.49 -55.83 -20.21
CA PRO A 125 -30.26 -54.61 -19.86
C PRO A 125 -30.77 -54.54 -18.38
N GLY A 126 -31.44 -53.44 -17.99
CA GLY A 126 -32.38 -53.52 -16.86
C GLY A 126 -32.80 -52.20 -16.20
N SER A 127 -34.06 -51.81 -16.43
CA SER A 127 -34.97 -50.99 -15.60
C SER A 127 -34.74 -49.47 -15.43
N GLN A 128 -35.54 -48.73 -16.19
CA GLN A 128 -36.17 -47.41 -15.92
C GLN A 128 -37.32 -47.55 -14.88
N PRO A 129 -38.12 -46.52 -14.46
CA PRO A 129 -38.28 -45.14 -14.99
C PRO A 129 -38.51 -43.98 -13.98
N SER A 130 -38.63 -42.76 -14.54
CA SER A 130 -39.54 -41.65 -14.14
C SER A 130 -39.14 -40.82 -12.90
N VAL A 131 -38.98 -39.48 -12.95
CA VAL A 131 -40.00 -38.40 -12.91
C VAL A 131 -39.29 -37.10 -13.36
N ARG A 132 -39.61 -36.40 -14.45
CA ARG A 132 -40.70 -35.44 -14.77
C ARG A 132 -40.73 -34.11 -13.95
N LEU A 133 -40.47 -33.01 -14.69
CA LEU A 133 -40.97 -31.61 -14.54
C LEU A 133 -40.45 -30.71 -13.39
N LYS A 134 -39.87 -29.55 -13.74
CA LYS A 134 -40.66 -28.30 -13.86
C LYS A 134 -39.90 -27.14 -14.53
N ASN A 135 -40.67 -26.50 -15.38
CA ASN A 135 -40.44 -25.32 -16.21
C ASN A 135 -40.95 -24.08 -15.45
N LYS A 136 -40.28 -22.91 -15.52
CA LYS A 136 -40.94 -21.60 -15.75
C LYS A 136 -39.99 -20.38 -15.73
N LYS A 137 -39.91 -19.74 -16.91
CA LYS A 137 -40.07 -18.30 -17.24
C LYS A 137 -39.20 -17.20 -16.55
N ARG A 138 -38.33 -16.61 -17.40
CA ARG A 138 -37.90 -15.18 -17.61
C ARG A 138 -39.01 -14.11 -17.43
N PRO A 139 -38.81 -12.76 -17.62
CA PRO A 139 -37.60 -11.89 -17.74
C PRO A 139 -37.72 -10.45 -17.08
N LYS A 140 -36.64 -9.65 -17.09
CA LYS A 140 -36.49 -8.23 -17.58
C LYS A 140 -35.23 -7.55 -16.96
N ARG A 141 -34.25 -7.08 -17.75
CA ARG A 141 -34.06 -5.70 -18.35
C ARG A 141 -33.66 -4.68 -17.25
N ILE A 142 -32.63 -3.82 -17.26
CA ILE A 142 -31.85 -3.02 -18.25
C ILE A 142 -30.51 -2.53 -17.61
N ARG A 143 -29.55 -2.12 -18.45
CA ARG A 143 -28.48 -1.07 -18.29
C ARG A 143 -27.08 -1.61 -17.90
N SER A 144 -26.13 -1.79 -18.84
CA SER A 144 -25.32 -0.81 -19.60
C SER A 144 -24.39 0.01 -18.71
N GLN A 145 -23.09 -0.35 -18.70
CA GLN A 145 -21.98 0.59 -18.88
C GLN A 145 -20.69 -0.16 -19.26
N ASN A 146 -20.32 0.08 -20.53
CA ASN A 146 -19.03 0.17 -21.22
C ASN A 146 -17.77 -0.55 -20.72
N GLU A 147 -17.19 -1.21 -21.72
CA GLU A 147 -15.83 -1.71 -21.84
C GLU A 147 -14.80 -0.59 -22.13
N GLU A 148 -13.56 -0.87 -21.74
CA GLU A 148 -12.28 -0.57 -22.40
C GLU A 148 -11.74 0.88 -22.48
N GLY A 149 -10.42 0.98 -22.23
CA GLY A 149 -9.63 2.19 -22.48
C GLY A 149 -8.38 2.28 -21.60
N VAL A 150 -7.41 1.39 -21.84
CA VAL A 150 -6.02 1.51 -21.35
C VAL A 150 -5.35 2.63 -22.14
N GLU A 151 -4.72 3.58 -21.46
CA GLU A 151 -3.54 4.30 -21.98
C GLU A 151 -2.71 4.83 -20.80
N ASN A 152 -1.48 4.29 -20.72
CA ASN A 152 -0.42 4.61 -19.77
C ASN A 152 0.58 5.51 -20.49
N GLU A 153 0.55 6.83 -20.29
CA GLU A 153 1.63 7.79 -20.61
C GLU A 153 1.39 8.97 -19.63
N ASP A 154 2.28 9.50 -18.79
CA ASP A 154 3.71 9.75 -18.89
C ASP A 154 4.37 9.81 -17.50
N PHE A 155 5.43 9.05 -17.30
CA PHE A 155 6.45 9.27 -16.27
C PHE A 155 7.64 9.95 -16.93
N ASN A 156 7.83 11.24 -16.71
CA ASN A 156 9.17 11.86 -16.64
C ASN A 156 9.04 13.35 -16.37
N TYR A 157 9.54 13.81 -15.22
CA TYR A 157 10.34 15.05 -15.08
C TYR A 157 10.86 15.12 -13.64
N LEU A 158 11.96 14.41 -13.39
CA LEU A 158 12.92 14.79 -12.35
C LEU A 158 14.21 15.19 -13.06
N ASN A 159 14.39 16.49 -13.24
CA ASN A 159 15.71 17.06 -13.44
C ASN A 159 15.74 18.37 -12.66
N ILE A 160 16.35 18.34 -11.47
CA ILE A 160 16.69 19.55 -10.71
C ILE A 160 18.19 19.48 -10.52
N ASN A 161 18.85 20.37 -11.26
CA ASN A 161 20.24 20.78 -11.12
C ASN A 161 20.35 21.74 -9.93
#